data_AF-A0A2D5VJX1-F1
#
_entry.id   AF-A0A2D5VJX1-F1
#
_cell.length_a   1.000
_cell.length_b   1.000
_cell.length_c   1.000
_cell.angle_alpha   90.00
_cell.angle_beta   90.00
_cell.angle_gamma   90.00
#
_symmetry.space_group_name_H-M   'P 1'
#
loop_
_entity.id
_entity.type
_entity.pdbx_description
1 polymer ?
#
loop_
_entity_poly.entity_id
_entity_poly.type
_entity_poly.pdbx_seq_one_letter_code
_entity_poly.pdbx_strand_id
1 'polypeptide(L)'
;MAQIAHSNQASKKEELHAVFDANRDILGKQELSKSLQKTTGRDIALVFSYENVVAAYETCLDLLGHNGRPTDIQFFKDGLETYLSGALKNEASLALKAFYVQRIRDVFDFYDIKMPGWVPMVFKQDGSTGRRFDYFFDFSTVDPDTVRDADTDTLILVIRRLSTEKKKPQEVMPTAMSDNEALLSLKGKLGNKPTKSDTTNNVRSMPSVKKSASAKPTPQVVVSSPVTATAESGDDDYKSGLRSRVQNDISLAENYMQLYSRAKEMAVPFDLTLNSAEDLTTAENCHFTGIELTTEKGDDGVEPDNFAVIELLDDTVGFKLGNIVVCSKAAQDIKKAIPADSFPEAIKAIGTLLKTGADINMLKAMYVK
;
A
#
# COMPACT_ATOMS: atom_id res chain seq x y z
N MET A 1 11.40 10.38 29.16
CA MET A 1 10.65 9.80 28.02
C MET A 1 9.53 10.72 27.53
N ALA A 2 8.55 11.13 28.34
CA ALA A 2 7.41 11.96 27.89
C ALA A 2 7.78 13.19 27.01
N GLN A 3 8.80 13.98 27.39
CA GLN A 3 9.26 15.12 26.57
C GLN A 3 9.70 14.73 25.14
N ILE A 4 10.28 13.55 24.94
CA ILE A 4 10.72 13.09 23.61
C ILE A 4 9.50 12.69 22.76
N ALA A 5 8.49 12.06 23.38
CA ALA A 5 7.23 11.74 22.70
C ALA A 5 6.50 13.00 22.23
N HIS A 6 6.33 14.01 23.11
CA HIS A 6 5.72 15.28 22.74
C HIS A 6 6.56 16.08 21.72
N SER A 7 7.89 16.06 21.80
CA SER A 7 8.76 16.70 20.80
C SER A 7 8.56 16.10 19.41
N ASN A 8 8.45 14.76 19.32
CA ASN A 8 8.20 14.09 18.05
C ASN A 8 6.75 14.32 17.54
N GLN A 9 5.77 14.40 18.45
CA GLN A 9 4.37 14.64 18.09
C GLN A 9 4.15 16.07 17.56
N ALA A 10 4.76 17.08 18.19
CA ALA A 10 4.74 18.46 17.69
C ALA A 10 5.37 18.55 16.29
N SER A 11 6.56 17.98 16.12
CA SER A 11 7.27 17.95 14.84
C SER A 11 6.46 17.30 13.71
N LYS A 12 5.72 16.21 13.99
CA LYS A 12 4.79 15.59 13.02
C LYS A 12 3.59 16.48 12.67
N LYS A 13 3.06 17.26 13.63
CA LYS A 13 1.94 18.17 13.37
C LYS A 13 2.38 19.36 12.52
N GLU A 14 3.56 19.90 12.78
CA GLU A 14 4.22 20.93 11.95
C GLU A 14 4.46 20.40 10.52
N GLU A 15 4.94 19.15 10.38
CA GLU A 15 5.11 18.50 9.09
C GLU A 15 3.77 18.32 8.34
N LEU A 16 2.69 17.95 9.04
CA LEU A 16 1.35 17.84 8.46
C LEU A 16 0.85 19.19 7.91
N HIS A 17 0.96 20.27 8.69
CA HIS A 17 0.59 21.63 8.25
C HIS A 17 1.36 22.04 7.00
N ALA A 18 2.69 21.89 7.01
CA ALA A 18 3.54 22.20 5.86
C ALA A 18 3.19 21.35 4.61
N VAL A 19 2.78 20.09 4.81
CA VAL A 19 2.32 19.19 3.75
C VAL A 19 0.92 19.58 3.23
N PHE A 20 0.03 20.14 4.04
CA PHE A 20 -1.24 20.68 3.55
C PHE A 20 -1.00 21.93 2.67
N ASP A 21 -0.22 22.90 3.16
CA ASP A 21 0.01 24.16 2.44
C ASP A 21 0.77 23.98 1.13
N ALA A 22 1.77 23.10 1.09
CA ALA A 22 2.54 22.83 -0.13
C ALA A 22 1.76 22.07 -1.21
N ASN A 23 0.59 21.48 -0.91
CA ASN A 23 -0.10 20.52 -1.78
C ASN A 23 -1.62 20.79 -1.92
N ARG A 24 -2.05 22.04 -1.73
CA ARG A 24 -3.45 22.49 -1.83
C ARG A 24 -4.15 22.05 -3.14
N ASP A 25 -3.39 21.90 -4.22
CA ASP A 25 -3.79 21.46 -5.57
C ASP A 25 -4.02 19.94 -5.74
N ILE A 26 -3.82 19.16 -4.68
CA ILE A 26 -4.27 17.77 -4.56
C ILE A 26 -5.12 17.50 -3.32
N LEU A 27 -5.12 18.37 -2.30
CA LEU A 27 -6.02 18.21 -1.14
C LEU A 27 -7.50 18.22 -1.55
N GLY A 28 -7.87 19.04 -2.53
CA GLY A 28 -9.22 19.16 -3.08
C GLY A 28 -9.59 18.07 -4.10
N LYS A 29 -8.90 16.94 -4.10
CA LYS A 29 -9.14 15.83 -5.03
C LYS A 29 -9.78 14.65 -4.34
N GLN A 30 -10.84 14.12 -4.95
CA GLN A 30 -11.47 12.89 -4.46
C GLN A 30 -10.51 11.69 -4.55
N GLU A 31 -9.54 11.71 -5.47
CA GLU A 31 -8.47 10.71 -5.58
C GLU A 31 -7.63 10.61 -4.30
N LEU A 32 -7.37 11.72 -3.60
CA LEU A 32 -6.68 11.70 -2.30
C LEU A 32 -7.48 10.90 -1.27
N SER A 33 -8.75 11.26 -1.09
CA SER A 33 -9.60 10.64 -0.06
C SER A 33 -9.90 9.16 -0.36
N LYS A 34 -9.95 8.78 -1.65
CA LYS A 34 -10.00 7.38 -2.11
C LYS A 34 -8.71 6.62 -1.82
N SER A 35 -7.55 7.20 -2.13
CA SER A 35 -6.25 6.60 -1.82
C SER A 35 -6.04 6.44 -0.32
N LEU A 36 -6.44 7.43 0.49
CA LEU A 36 -6.42 7.34 1.95
C LEU A 36 -7.25 6.15 2.45
N GLN A 37 -8.51 6.00 1.99
CA GLN A 37 -9.36 4.88 2.38
C GLN A 37 -8.79 3.52 1.91
N LYS A 38 -8.16 3.44 0.73
CA LYS A 38 -7.43 2.23 0.27
C LYS A 38 -6.28 1.90 1.24
N THR A 39 -5.46 2.89 1.61
CA THR A 39 -4.27 2.68 2.45
C THR A 39 -4.60 2.38 3.91
N THR A 40 -5.66 2.95 4.48
CA THR A 40 -6.10 2.65 5.86
C THR A 40 -6.98 1.42 5.98
N GLY A 41 -7.61 0.97 4.88
CA GLY A 41 -8.65 -0.07 4.89
C GLY A 41 -9.95 0.33 5.63
N ARG A 42 -10.12 1.62 5.95
CA ARG A 42 -11.26 2.16 6.72
C ARG A 42 -11.49 3.64 6.43
N ASP A 43 -12.71 4.10 6.67
CA ASP A 43 -13.02 5.53 6.64
C ASP A 43 -12.11 6.32 7.60
N ILE A 44 -11.65 7.49 7.14
CA ILE A 44 -11.04 8.49 8.01
C ILE A 44 -12.12 9.10 8.90
N ALA A 45 -11.78 9.33 10.17
CA ALA A 45 -12.57 10.15 11.07
C ALA A 45 -11.71 11.33 11.53
N LEU A 46 -12.27 12.53 11.47
CA LEU A 46 -11.64 13.76 11.95
C LEU A 46 -12.15 14.08 13.36
N VAL A 47 -11.30 14.69 14.17
CA VAL A 47 -11.57 15.03 15.57
C VAL A 47 -11.93 16.51 15.68
N PHE A 48 -13.11 16.77 16.23
CA PHE A 48 -13.68 18.11 16.41
C PHE A 48 -13.92 18.39 17.89
N SER A 49 -13.98 19.67 18.29
CA SER A 49 -14.38 20.04 19.66
C SER A 49 -15.76 19.44 19.99
N TYR A 50 -15.88 18.84 21.19
CA TYR A 50 -17.13 18.28 21.70
C TYR A 50 -18.25 19.33 21.68
N GLU A 51 -17.96 20.55 22.16
CA GLU A 51 -18.91 21.66 22.26
C GLU A 51 -19.44 22.08 20.87
N ASN A 52 -18.54 22.15 19.88
CA ASN A 52 -18.90 22.50 18.50
C ASN A 52 -19.85 21.47 17.88
N VAL A 53 -19.58 20.18 18.09
CA VAL A 53 -20.41 19.08 17.57
C VAL A 53 -21.79 19.07 18.24
N VAL A 54 -21.84 19.19 19.57
CA VAL A 54 -23.09 19.24 20.33
C VAL A 54 -23.94 20.45 19.89
N ALA A 55 -23.38 21.65 19.83
CA ALA A 55 -24.10 22.86 19.43
C ALA A 55 -24.64 22.77 18.00
N ALA A 56 -23.92 22.12 17.06
CA ALA A 56 -24.42 21.88 15.71
C ALA A 56 -25.55 20.84 15.67
N TYR A 57 -25.49 19.80 16.50
CA TYR A 57 -26.57 18.81 16.64
C TYR A 57 -27.84 19.43 17.26
N GLU A 58 -27.70 20.27 18.28
CA GLU A 58 -28.80 21.06 18.86
C GLU A 58 -29.40 22.02 17.82
N THR A 59 -28.56 22.77 17.10
CA THR A 59 -29.02 23.66 16.01
C THR A 59 -29.76 22.90 14.91
N CYS A 60 -29.30 21.70 14.51
CA CYS A 60 -30.02 20.86 13.56
C CYS A 60 -31.40 20.44 14.08
N LEU A 61 -31.53 20.13 15.37
CA LEU A 61 -32.81 19.75 15.97
C LEU A 61 -33.79 20.94 16.06
N ASP A 62 -33.31 22.12 16.40
CA ASP A 62 -34.13 23.34 16.43
C ASP A 62 -34.62 23.74 15.02
N LEU A 63 -33.75 23.66 14.00
CA LEU A 63 -34.11 23.93 12.61
C LEU A 63 -35.14 22.93 12.06
N LEU A 64 -34.97 21.63 12.35
CA LEU A 64 -35.92 20.59 11.95
C LEU A 64 -37.26 20.70 12.72
N GLY A 65 -37.20 21.03 14.00
CA GLY A 65 -38.35 21.16 14.90
C GLY A 65 -39.30 19.96 14.84
N HIS A 66 -40.58 20.23 14.58
CA HIS A 66 -41.61 19.21 14.34
C HIS A 66 -41.92 18.98 12.84
N ASN A 67 -41.30 19.73 11.93
CA ASN A 67 -41.63 19.73 10.50
C ASN A 67 -40.60 19.00 9.62
N GLY A 68 -39.39 18.75 10.15
CA GLY A 68 -38.36 17.95 9.50
C GLY A 68 -38.77 16.48 9.34
N ARG A 69 -38.06 15.74 8.47
CA ARG A 69 -38.34 14.31 8.27
C ARG A 69 -38.08 13.55 9.58
N PRO A 70 -38.97 12.62 10.02
CA PRO A 70 -38.78 11.88 11.26
C PRO A 70 -37.44 11.12 11.34
N THR A 71 -36.93 10.62 10.21
CA THR A 71 -35.62 9.97 10.10
C THR A 71 -34.44 10.91 10.38
N ASP A 72 -34.58 12.19 10.04
CA ASP A 72 -33.55 13.19 10.24
C ASP A 72 -33.55 13.63 11.71
N ILE A 73 -34.73 13.94 12.25
CA ILE A 73 -34.94 14.29 13.66
C ILE A 73 -34.42 13.16 14.58
N GLN A 74 -34.73 11.90 14.28
CA GLN A 74 -34.26 10.77 15.08
C GLN A 74 -32.73 10.63 15.03
N PHE A 75 -32.11 10.74 13.85
CA PHE A 75 -30.65 10.69 13.69
C PHE A 75 -29.91 11.73 14.55
N PHE A 76 -30.41 12.96 14.62
CA PHE A 76 -29.79 13.99 15.47
C PHE A 76 -30.10 13.77 16.97
N LYS A 77 -31.27 13.24 17.33
CA LYS A 77 -31.57 12.87 18.73
C LYS A 77 -30.67 11.73 19.22
N ASP A 78 -30.58 10.64 18.47
CA ASP A 78 -29.76 9.47 18.82
C ASP A 78 -28.28 9.86 18.99
N GLY A 79 -27.77 10.72 18.10
CA GLY A 79 -26.39 11.23 18.18
C GLY A 79 -26.18 12.15 19.38
N LEU A 80 -27.08 13.09 19.63
CA LEU A 80 -26.99 14.00 20.77
C LEU A 80 -27.09 13.25 22.11
N GLU A 81 -28.00 12.27 22.23
CA GLU A 81 -28.09 11.40 23.40
C GLU A 81 -26.79 10.59 23.60
N THR A 82 -26.21 10.08 22.50
CA THR A 82 -24.91 9.37 22.54
C THR A 82 -23.80 10.28 23.08
N TYR A 83 -23.69 11.53 22.61
CA TYR A 83 -22.64 12.47 23.06
C TYR A 83 -22.85 12.94 24.50
N LEU A 84 -24.10 13.24 24.89
CA LEU A 84 -24.46 13.64 26.27
C LEU A 84 -24.35 12.48 27.28
N SER A 85 -24.21 11.23 26.82
CA SER A 85 -24.03 10.07 27.69
C SER A 85 -22.69 10.11 28.45
N GLY A 86 -22.67 9.53 29.66
CA GLY A 86 -21.57 9.70 30.61
C GLY A 86 -20.19 9.17 30.19
N ALA A 87 -20.11 8.40 29.10
CA ALA A 87 -18.84 7.93 28.53
C ALA A 87 -18.17 8.94 27.59
N LEU A 88 -18.95 9.84 26.96
CA LEU A 88 -18.46 10.85 26.01
C LEU A 88 -18.58 12.29 26.54
N LYS A 89 -19.47 12.53 27.51
CA LYS A 89 -19.71 13.86 28.11
C LYS A 89 -18.48 14.56 28.72
N ASN A 90 -17.42 13.79 29.04
CA ASN A 90 -16.17 14.33 29.59
C ASN A 90 -15.03 14.38 28.56
N GLU A 91 -15.27 13.97 27.31
CA GLU A 91 -14.28 14.07 26.23
C GLU A 91 -14.19 15.50 25.72
N ALA A 92 -12.96 16.03 25.59
CA ALA A 92 -12.76 17.36 25.00
C ALA A 92 -13.06 17.39 23.49
N SER A 93 -13.12 16.23 22.84
CA SER A 93 -13.20 16.13 21.38
C SER A 93 -13.87 14.82 20.90
N LEU A 94 -14.52 14.88 19.74
CA LEU A 94 -15.29 13.76 19.16
C LEU A 94 -14.79 13.43 17.74
N ALA A 95 -14.59 12.15 17.46
CA ALA A 95 -14.18 11.65 16.15
C ALA A 95 -15.39 11.38 15.24
N LEU A 96 -15.58 12.18 14.19
CA LEU A 96 -16.67 12.05 13.23
C LEU A 96 -16.18 11.56 11.86
N LYS A 97 -16.92 10.62 11.26
CA LYS A 97 -16.77 10.25 9.84
C LYS A 97 -17.47 11.27 8.93
N ALA A 98 -17.03 11.37 7.68
CA ALA A 98 -17.58 12.26 6.66
C ALA A 98 -19.11 12.16 6.47
N PHE A 99 -19.70 10.98 6.68
CA PHE A 99 -21.16 10.82 6.68
C PHE A 99 -21.87 11.72 7.70
N TYR A 100 -21.45 11.72 8.98
CA TYR A 100 -22.08 12.54 10.03
C TYR A 100 -21.94 14.03 9.73
N VAL A 101 -20.78 14.43 9.22
CA VAL A 101 -20.52 15.81 8.80
C VAL A 101 -21.45 16.20 7.64
N GLN A 102 -21.58 15.38 6.60
CA GLN A 102 -22.53 15.63 5.51
C GLN A 102 -23.98 15.70 6.00
N ARG A 103 -24.37 14.96 7.03
CA ARG A 103 -25.73 15.05 7.60
C ARG A 103 -26.01 16.39 8.27
N ILE A 104 -25.03 16.99 8.98
CA ILE A 104 -25.12 18.37 9.46
C ILE A 104 -25.29 19.31 8.26
N ARG A 105 -24.46 19.15 7.23
CA ARG A 105 -24.52 19.98 6.00
C ARG A 105 -25.87 19.92 5.32
N ASP A 106 -26.43 18.72 5.11
CA ASP A 106 -27.75 18.49 4.50
C ASP A 106 -28.86 19.36 5.14
N VAL A 107 -28.79 19.61 6.46
CA VAL A 107 -29.76 20.43 7.19
C VAL A 107 -29.46 21.92 7.05
N PHE A 108 -28.22 22.34 7.28
CA PHE A 108 -27.84 23.76 7.17
C PHE A 108 -28.05 24.29 5.74
N ASP A 109 -27.65 23.51 4.73
CA ASP A 109 -27.82 23.85 3.31
C ASP A 109 -29.32 23.84 2.89
N PHE A 110 -30.18 23.01 3.51
CA PHE A 110 -31.63 22.99 3.24
C PHE A 110 -32.38 24.19 3.83
N TYR A 111 -31.93 24.73 4.96
CA TYR A 111 -32.51 25.91 5.61
C TYR A 111 -31.82 27.24 5.24
N ASP A 112 -30.89 27.24 4.28
CA ASP A 112 -30.07 28.40 3.87
C ASP A 112 -29.33 29.08 5.07
N ILE A 113 -28.88 28.26 6.03
CA ILE A 113 -28.19 28.73 7.23
C ILE A 113 -26.68 28.69 6.98
N LYS A 114 -26.00 29.79 7.32
CA LYS A 114 -24.54 29.90 7.22
C LYS A 114 -23.85 28.76 7.99
N MET A 115 -23.17 27.89 7.25
CA MET A 115 -22.37 26.78 7.77
C MET A 115 -21.34 27.26 8.82
N PRO A 116 -21.15 26.53 9.94
CA PRO A 116 -20.07 26.83 10.88
C PRO A 116 -18.70 26.61 10.23
N GLY A 117 -17.75 27.51 10.46
CA GLY A 117 -16.46 27.53 9.76
C GLY A 117 -15.53 26.34 10.04
N TRP A 118 -15.86 25.48 11.01
CA TRP A 118 -15.13 24.24 11.30
C TRP A 118 -15.65 23.02 10.52
N VAL A 119 -16.79 23.12 9.83
CA VAL A 119 -17.45 22.02 9.13
C VAL A 119 -16.87 21.89 7.70
N PRO A 120 -16.03 20.87 7.41
CA PRO A 120 -15.42 20.73 6.08
C PRO A 120 -16.45 20.37 5.01
N MET A 121 -16.02 20.47 3.75
CA MET A 121 -16.73 19.91 2.60
C MET A 121 -16.57 18.39 2.54
N VAL A 122 -17.55 17.72 1.94
CA VAL A 122 -17.59 16.26 1.79
C VAL A 122 -17.96 15.91 0.35
N PHE A 123 -17.15 15.08 -0.30
CA PHE A 123 -17.51 14.43 -1.55
C PHE A 123 -18.49 13.28 -1.28
N LYS A 124 -19.59 13.28 -2.03
CA LYS A 124 -20.59 12.22 -2.06
C LYS A 124 -20.49 11.48 -3.39
N GLN A 125 -20.41 10.15 -3.35
CA GLN A 125 -20.36 9.32 -4.55
C GLN A 125 -21.34 8.14 -4.42
N ASP A 126 -21.90 7.67 -5.53
CA ASP A 126 -22.53 6.35 -5.57
C ASP A 126 -21.51 5.27 -5.16
N GLY A 127 -21.87 4.50 -4.14
CA GLY A 127 -21.07 3.38 -3.66
C GLY A 127 -21.25 2.14 -4.53
N SER A 128 -20.36 1.16 -4.35
CA SER A 128 -20.17 0.00 -5.24
C SER A 128 -21.39 -0.91 -5.51
N THR A 129 -22.52 -0.68 -4.84
CA THR A 129 -23.78 -1.43 -5.02
C THR A 129 -24.93 -0.58 -5.58
N GLY A 130 -24.72 0.70 -5.86
CA GLY A 130 -25.73 1.65 -6.36
C GLY A 130 -26.90 1.94 -5.41
N ARG A 131 -26.91 1.36 -4.19
CA ARG A 131 -28.00 1.49 -3.20
C ARG A 131 -27.63 2.32 -1.98
N ARG A 132 -26.39 2.80 -1.91
CA ARG A 132 -25.83 3.64 -0.84
C ARG A 132 -24.82 4.60 -1.45
N PHE A 133 -24.60 5.72 -0.77
CA PHE A 133 -23.53 6.66 -1.10
C PHE A 133 -22.34 6.44 -0.17
N ASP A 134 -21.13 6.54 -0.72
CA ASP A 134 -19.89 6.63 0.03
C ASP A 134 -19.54 8.12 0.21
N TYR A 135 -19.01 8.48 1.38
CA TYR A 135 -18.76 9.86 1.80
C TYR A 135 -17.31 10.05 2.20
N PHE A 136 -16.66 11.07 1.63
CA PHE A 136 -15.23 11.34 1.79
C PHE A 136 -14.99 12.80 2.12
N PHE A 137 -14.09 13.12 3.06
CA PHE A 137 -13.71 14.51 3.30
C PHE A 137 -13.01 15.13 2.08
N ASP A 138 -13.30 16.40 1.81
CA ASP A 138 -12.49 17.26 0.95
C ASP A 138 -11.40 17.91 1.82
N PHE A 139 -10.19 17.37 1.74
CA PHE A 139 -9.08 17.79 2.59
C PHE A 139 -8.57 19.21 2.28
N SER A 140 -9.00 19.87 1.18
CA SER A 140 -8.65 21.29 0.98
C SER A 140 -9.35 22.21 1.97
N THR A 141 -10.48 21.73 2.53
CA THR A 141 -11.33 22.42 3.50
C THR A 141 -11.21 21.88 4.94
N VAL A 142 -10.37 20.87 5.14
CA VAL A 142 -10.08 20.29 6.46
C VAL A 142 -8.98 21.11 7.13
N ASP A 143 -9.23 21.50 8.38
CA ASP A 143 -8.18 22.00 9.27
C ASP A 143 -7.24 20.83 9.66
N PRO A 144 -5.92 20.91 9.41
CA PRO A 144 -4.97 19.87 9.79
C PRO A 144 -5.01 19.50 11.28
N ASP A 145 -5.42 20.44 12.14
CA ASP A 145 -5.55 20.19 13.59
C ASP A 145 -6.67 19.20 13.95
N THR A 146 -7.59 18.90 13.02
CA THR A 146 -8.64 17.89 13.17
C THR A 146 -8.20 16.49 12.72
N VAL A 147 -7.02 16.34 12.13
CA VAL A 147 -6.47 15.01 11.75
C VAL A 147 -5.94 14.31 12.99
N ARG A 148 -6.31 13.03 13.17
CA ARG A 148 -5.87 12.21 14.30
C ARG A 148 -4.40 11.82 14.17
N ASP A 149 -3.65 11.80 15.27
CA ASP A 149 -2.25 11.33 15.32
C ASP A 149 -2.05 9.97 14.62
N ALA A 150 -3.00 9.05 14.79
CA ALA A 150 -2.97 7.71 14.21
C ALA A 150 -3.32 7.64 12.70
N ASP A 151 -3.75 8.74 12.09
CA ASP A 151 -3.93 8.90 10.64
C ASP A 151 -2.85 9.80 10.01
N THR A 152 -2.20 10.68 10.79
CA THR A 152 -1.21 11.70 10.35
C THR A 152 -0.10 11.15 9.43
N ASP A 153 0.61 10.10 9.85
CA ASP A 153 1.73 9.53 9.06
C ASP A 153 1.26 9.01 7.70
N THR A 154 0.12 8.31 7.69
CA THR A 154 -0.53 7.80 6.47
C THR A 154 -0.96 8.95 5.56
N LEU A 155 -1.49 10.02 6.14
CA LEU A 155 -1.99 11.16 5.40
C LEU A 155 -0.85 11.95 4.72
N ILE A 156 0.24 12.20 5.45
CA ILE A 156 1.48 12.77 4.91
C ILE A 156 2.02 11.92 3.73
N LEU A 157 2.05 10.60 3.89
CA LEU A 157 2.55 9.67 2.88
C LEU A 157 1.71 9.68 1.60
N VAL A 158 0.38 9.62 1.71
CA VAL A 158 -0.50 9.59 0.53
C VAL A 158 -0.54 10.94 -0.20
N ILE A 159 -0.51 12.07 0.52
CA ILE A 159 -0.37 13.40 -0.09
C ILE A 159 0.95 13.47 -0.87
N ARG A 160 2.08 13.10 -0.24
CA ARG A 160 3.41 13.11 -0.91
C ARG A 160 3.44 12.25 -2.17
N ARG A 161 2.87 11.04 -2.13
CA ARG A 161 2.76 10.15 -3.30
C ARG A 161 2.04 10.84 -4.47
N LEU A 162 0.83 11.35 -4.23
CA LEU A 162 0.01 11.97 -5.28
C LEU A 162 0.63 13.29 -5.82
N SER A 163 1.41 14.00 -5.00
CA SER A 163 2.20 15.15 -5.46
C SER A 163 3.40 14.74 -6.33
N THR A 164 4.05 13.61 -6.03
CA THR A 164 5.12 13.08 -6.89
C THR A 164 4.60 12.52 -8.21
N GLU A 165 3.41 11.91 -8.23
CA GLU A 165 2.79 11.37 -9.46
C GLU A 165 2.44 12.49 -10.48
N LYS A 166 2.25 13.75 -10.06
CA LYS A 166 2.17 14.91 -10.96
C LYS A 166 3.49 15.27 -11.64
N LYS A 167 4.65 14.94 -11.05
CA LYS A 167 5.99 15.27 -11.58
C LYS A 167 6.50 14.21 -12.57
N LYS A 168 5.69 13.83 -13.57
CA LYS A 168 6.22 13.08 -14.71
C LYS A 168 7.16 13.98 -15.53
N PRO A 169 8.33 13.49 -16.00
CA PRO A 169 9.28 14.32 -16.74
C PRO A 169 8.71 14.84 -18.07
N GLN A 170 9.15 16.03 -18.50
CA GLN A 170 9.09 16.42 -19.91
C GLN A 170 10.05 15.55 -20.73
N GLU A 171 9.72 15.35 -22.01
CA GLU A 171 10.53 14.57 -22.95
C GLU A 171 11.94 15.18 -23.11
N VAL A 172 12.96 14.45 -22.67
CA VAL A 172 14.31 14.52 -23.25
C VAL A 172 14.91 13.12 -23.35
N MET A 173 15.03 12.64 -24.58
CA MET A 173 16.04 11.67 -25.00
C MET A 173 16.89 12.34 -26.10
N PRO A 174 18.12 11.89 -26.42
CA PRO A 174 18.75 10.64 -25.98
C PRO A 174 20.18 10.76 -25.42
N THR A 175 20.69 9.63 -24.92
CA THR A 175 22.12 9.22 -24.87
C THR A 175 23.19 10.16 -24.30
N ALA A 176 23.71 9.78 -23.13
CA ALA A 176 25.15 9.72 -22.88
C ALA A 176 25.47 8.52 -21.96
N MET A 177 26.56 7.80 -22.24
CA MET A 177 27.18 6.92 -21.24
C MET A 177 28.24 7.74 -20.49
N SER A 178 28.04 8.05 -19.21
CA SER A 178 29.11 8.48 -18.30
C SER A 178 28.68 8.42 -16.83
N ASP A 179 29.65 8.10 -15.97
CA ASP A 179 29.80 8.59 -14.60
C ASP A 179 28.59 8.48 -13.66
N ASN A 180 28.24 7.23 -13.31
CA ASN A 180 27.32 6.95 -12.22
C ASN A 180 28.04 7.02 -10.85
N GLU A 181 27.93 8.16 -10.15
CA GLU A 181 28.63 8.43 -8.87
C GLU A 181 28.38 7.39 -7.77
N ALA A 182 27.27 6.62 -7.84
CA ALA A 182 26.96 5.53 -6.93
C ALA A 182 28.05 4.44 -6.85
N LEU A 183 28.91 4.31 -7.88
CA LEU A 183 30.03 3.37 -7.89
C LEU A 183 31.27 3.88 -7.12
N LEU A 184 31.36 5.18 -6.83
CA LEU A 184 32.50 5.78 -6.12
C LEU A 184 32.31 5.82 -4.60
N SER A 185 31.07 5.94 -4.13
CA SER A 185 30.75 6.02 -2.69
C SER A 185 31.06 4.73 -1.91
N LEU A 186 31.06 3.57 -2.57
CA LEU A 186 31.39 2.27 -1.98
C LEU A 186 32.83 2.16 -1.45
N LYS A 187 33.78 2.96 -1.94
CA LYS A 187 35.18 2.93 -1.47
C LYS A 187 35.40 3.49 -0.06
N GLY A 188 34.38 4.06 0.58
CA GLY A 188 34.55 4.87 1.78
C GLY A 188 34.54 4.15 3.14
N LYS A 189 33.92 2.96 3.28
CA LYS A 189 33.54 2.43 4.62
C LYS A 189 33.62 0.89 4.78
N LEU A 190 34.72 0.26 4.36
CA LEU A 190 35.01 -1.14 4.71
C LEU A 190 35.79 -1.23 6.04
N GLY A 191 35.04 -1.36 7.15
CA GLY A 191 35.59 -1.73 8.46
C GLY A 191 35.80 -3.24 8.58
N ASN A 192 36.85 -3.67 9.29
CA ASN A 192 37.28 -5.08 9.28
C ASN A 192 36.28 -6.06 9.91
N LYS A 193 36.16 -7.20 9.24
CA LYS A 193 35.34 -8.37 9.59
C LYS A 193 36.01 -9.24 10.69
N PRO A 194 35.28 -9.70 11.71
CA PRO A 194 35.64 -10.90 12.47
C PRO A 194 35.02 -12.16 11.82
N THR A 195 35.74 -13.28 11.85
CA THR A 195 35.31 -14.54 11.21
C THR A 195 34.87 -15.60 12.21
N LYS A 196 33.79 -16.32 11.83
CA LYS A 196 33.39 -17.68 12.25
C LYS A 196 33.17 -17.99 13.75
N SER A 197 32.03 -18.63 13.99
CA SER A 197 31.97 -19.92 14.70
C SER A 197 31.08 -20.87 13.90
N ASP A 198 31.53 -22.11 13.69
CA ASP A 198 30.80 -23.11 12.90
C ASP A 198 29.71 -23.81 13.74
N THR A 199 28.51 -24.01 13.18
CA THR A 199 27.50 -24.97 13.69
C THR A 199 26.81 -25.67 12.52
N THR A 200 26.46 -26.94 12.71
CA THR A 200 26.11 -27.91 11.66
C THR A 200 24.80 -27.66 10.89
N ASN A 201 24.81 -28.08 9.63
CA ASN A 201 23.67 -28.30 8.73
C ASN A 201 22.38 -28.75 9.43
N ASN A 202 21.25 -28.17 9.01
CA ASN A 202 19.97 -28.87 8.95
C ASN A 202 19.14 -28.35 7.76
N VAL A 203 19.14 -29.11 6.67
CA VAL A 203 18.24 -28.87 5.53
C VAL A 203 16.82 -29.27 5.94
N ARG A 204 15.86 -28.35 5.88
CA ARG A 204 14.44 -28.69 6.08
C ARG A 204 13.59 -28.25 4.89
N SER A 205 13.52 -29.14 3.92
CA SER A 205 12.68 -29.02 2.72
C SER A 205 11.19 -28.87 3.06
N MET A 206 10.42 -28.26 2.15
CA MET A 206 8.99 -28.00 2.31
C MET A 206 8.15 -29.29 2.45
N PRO A 207 7.03 -29.27 3.20
CA PRO A 207 6.04 -30.33 3.17
C PRO A 207 5.16 -30.23 1.91
N SER A 208 5.45 -31.04 0.89
CA SER A 208 4.64 -31.10 -0.34
C SER A 208 3.29 -31.81 -0.12
N VAL A 209 2.18 -31.12 -0.34
CA VAL A 209 0.83 -31.74 -0.28
C VAL A 209 0.52 -32.44 -1.62
N LYS A 210 0.79 -33.75 -1.69
CA LYS A 210 0.36 -34.59 -2.83
C LYS A 210 -1.14 -34.86 -2.77
N LYS A 211 -1.83 -34.73 -3.91
CA LYS A 211 -3.12 -35.39 -4.16
C LYS A 211 -2.87 -36.70 -4.93
N SER A 212 -3.49 -37.78 -4.48
CA SER A 212 -3.54 -39.08 -5.15
C SER A 212 -4.96 -39.33 -5.67
N ALA A 213 -5.12 -40.10 -6.74
CA ALA A 213 -6.42 -40.37 -7.38
C ALA A 213 -6.71 -41.88 -7.47
N SER A 214 -7.99 -42.27 -7.38
CA SER A 214 -8.54 -43.45 -8.07
C SER A 214 -10.08 -43.45 -8.17
N ALA A 215 -10.60 -44.34 -9.01
CA ALA A 215 -11.88 -44.37 -9.72
C ALA A 215 -13.20 -44.66 -8.95
N LYS A 216 -14.32 -44.11 -9.50
CA LYS A 216 -15.66 -44.69 -9.87
C LYS A 216 -16.30 -45.87 -9.08
N PRO A 217 -17.66 -46.06 -9.08
CA PRO A 217 -18.57 -45.89 -10.24
C PRO A 217 -19.95 -45.22 -10.00
N THR A 218 -20.75 -45.14 -11.08
CA THR A 218 -22.09 -44.50 -11.21
C THR A 218 -23.26 -45.50 -11.00
N PRO A 219 -24.53 -45.05 -10.84
CA PRO A 219 -25.44 -45.00 -12.02
C PRO A 219 -26.41 -43.78 -12.08
N GLN A 220 -27.21 -43.74 -13.15
CA GLN A 220 -28.01 -42.62 -13.68
C GLN A 220 -29.44 -42.48 -13.09
N VAL A 221 -30.13 -41.38 -13.41
CA VAL A 221 -31.53 -41.34 -13.93
C VAL A 221 -31.75 -40.01 -14.71
N VAL A 222 -32.82 -39.90 -15.50
CA VAL A 222 -33.08 -38.93 -16.61
C VAL A 222 -34.52 -38.35 -16.40
N VAL A 223 -35.04 -37.23 -16.93
CA VAL A 223 -34.96 -36.54 -18.25
C VAL A 223 -35.38 -35.05 -18.14
N SER A 224 -35.08 -34.24 -19.18
CA SER A 224 -35.95 -33.17 -19.78
C SER A 224 -35.45 -31.71 -19.81
N SER A 225 -35.59 -31.13 -21.01
CA SER A 225 -35.57 -29.69 -21.39
C SER A 225 -36.75 -29.46 -22.36
N PRO A 226 -37.06 -28.24 -22.88
CA PRO A 226 -36.51 -26.90 -22.62
C PRO A 226 -37.59 -25.84 -22.32
N VAL A 227 -37.22 -24.56 -22.15
CA VAL A 227 -37.80 -23.36 -22.82
C VAL A 227 -36.77 -22.22 -22.74
N THR A 228 -36.69 -21.40 -23.79
CA THR A 228 -35.73 -20.27 -23.90
C THR A 228 -36.21 -19.01 -23.18
N ALA A 229 -35.30 -18.34 -22.46
CA ALA A 229 -35.41 -16.90 -22.16
C ALA A 229 -34.01 -16.29 -22.14
N THR A 230 -33.73 -15.34 -23.05
CA THR A 230 -32.45 -14.64 -23.13
C THR A 230 -32.34 -13.58 -22.02
N ALA A 231 -31.32 -13.72 -21.18
CA ALA A 231 -30.82 -12.66 -20.31
C ALA A 231 -29.30 -12.62 -20.49
N GLU A 232 -28.76 -11.46 -20.84
CA GLU A 232 -27.34 -11.32 -21.20
C GLU A 232 -26.45 -11.36 -19.95
N SER A 233 -25.42 -12.20 -19.99
CA SER A 233 -24.61 -12.56 -18.82
C SER A 233 -23.49 -11.54 -18.54
N GLY A 234 -23.77 -10.52 -17.73
CA GLY A 234 -22.77 -9.55 -17.26
C GLY A 234 -22.10 -9.89 -15.91
N ASP A 235 -22.53 -10.97 -15.25
CA ASP A 235 -22.39 -11.14 -13.81
C ASP A 235 -21.13 -11.90 -13.37
N ASP A 236 -20.42 -12.56 -14.28
CA ASP A 236 -19.26 -13.42 -13.97
C ASP A 236 -17.91 -12.68 -14.07
N ASP A 237 -17.76 -11.69 -14.96
CA ASP A 237 -16.52 -10.90 -15.07
C ASP A 237 -16.29 -9.99 -13.85
N TYR A 238 -17.35 -9.49 -13.22
CA TYR A 238 -17.21 -8.76 -11.96
C TYR A 238 -16.68 -9.65 -10.83
N LYS A 239 -17.10 -10.93 -10.82
CA LYS A 239 -16.65 -11.92 -9.83
C LYS A 239 -15.25 -12.45 -10.13
N SER A 240 -14.86 -12.57 -11.41
CA SER A 240 -13.50 -12.94 -11.81
C SER A 240 -12.50 -11.82 -11.46
N GLY A 241 -12.81 -10.57 -11.82
CA GLY A 241 -11.97 -9.40 -11.53
C GLY A 241 -11.85 -9.06 -10.04
N LEU A 242 -12.88 -9.31 -9.23
CA LEU A 242 -12.77 -9.16 -7.77
C LEU A 242 -11.90 -10.25 -7.14
N ARG A 243 -12.01 -11.51 -7.64
CA ARG A 243 -11.17 -12.62 -7.18
C ARG A 243 -9.70 -12.44 -7.55
N SER A 244 -9.37 -11.94 -8.74
CA SER A 244 -7.98 -11.72 -9.14
C SER A 244 -7.31 -10.63 -8.29
N ARG A 245 -8.01 -9.54 -7.95
CA ARG A 245 -7.50 -8.51 -7.03
C ARG A 245 -7.19 -9.09 -5.64
N VAL A 246 -8.14 -9.78 -5.02
CA VAL A 246 -7.93 -10.41 -3.70
C VAL A 246 -6.81 -11.45 -3.75
N GLN A 247 -6.66 -12.19 -4.85
CA GLN A 247 -5.55 -13.13 -5.01
C GLN A 247 -4.19 -12.42 -5.13
N ASN A 248 -4.12 -11.28 -5.81
CA ASN A 248 -2.91 -10.46 -5.88
C ASN A 248 -2.55 -9.86 -4.51
N ASP A 249 -3.54 -9.35 -3.77
CA ASP A 249 -3.35 -8.81 -2.42
C ASP A 249 -2.81 -9.90 -1.46
N ILE A 250 -3.31 -11.14 -1.57
CA ILE A 250 -2.79 -12.31 -0.83
C ILE A 250 -1.35 -12.63 -1.23
N SER A 251 -1.04 -12.72 -2.53
CA SER A 251 0.31 -13.01 -3.02
C SER A 251 1.34 -11.94 -2.58
N LEU A 252 0.93 -10.67 -2.56
CA LEU A 252 1.74 -9.56 -2.05
C LEU A 252 2.01 -9.70 -0.54
N ALA A 253 0.98 -10.03 0.25
CA ALA A 253 1.13 -10.27 1.69
C ALA A 253 2.03 -11.48 1.98
N GLU A 254 1.90 -12.57 1.22
CA GLU A 254 2.77 -13.75 1.34
C GLU A 254 4.24 -13.42 1.01
N ASN A 255 4.50 -12.69 -0.07
CA ASN A 255 5.84 -12.24 -0.43
C ASN A 255 6.45 -11.33 0.64
N TYR A 256 5.68 -10.37 1.17
CA TYR A 256 6.10 -9.49 2.26
C TYR A 256 6.46 -10.29 3.53
N MET A 257 5.65 -11.28 3.91
CA MET A 257 5.90 -12.14 5.07
C MET A 257 7.13 -13.05 4.88
N GLN A 258 7.45 -13.47 3.65
CA GLN A 258 8.69 -14.17 3.33
C GLN A 258 9.92 -13.26 3.51
N LEU A 259 9.87 -12.01 3.04
CA LEU A 259 10.95 -11.03 3.23
C LEU A 259 11.19 -10.74 4.72
N TYR A 260 10.12 -10.55 5.50
CA TYR A 260 10.20 -10.36 6.95
C TYR A 260 10.80 -11.58 7.66
N SER A 261 10.46 -12.78 7.22
CA SER A 261 11.04 -14.03 7.75
C SER A 261 12.54 -14.13 7.43
N ARG A 262 12.96 -13.86 6.19
CA ARG A 262 14.38 -13.81 5.77
C ARG A 262 15.17 -12.77 6.58
N ALA A 263 14.61 -11.59 6.84
CA ALA A 263 15.26 -10.56 7.65
C ALA A 263 15.49 -11.02 9.10
N LYS A 264 14.49 -11.68 9.69
CA LYS A 264 14.56 -12.26 11.04
C LYS A 264 15.59 -13.40 11.12
N GLU A 265 15.67 -14.26 10.10
CA GLU A 265 16.68 -15.33 10.01
C GLU A 265 18.10 -14.78 9.84
N MET A 266 18.27 -13.72 9.05
CA MET A 266 19.54 -13.00 8.88
C MET A 266 19.90 -12.10 10.08
N ALA A 267 19.00 -11.92 11.05
CA ALA A 267 19.13 -11.00 12.19
C ALA A 267 19.41 -9.53 11.79
N VAL A 268 18.87 -9.08 10.65
CA VAL A 268 19.03 -7.71 10.12
C VAL A 268 17.76 -6.87 10.34
N PRO A 269 17.85 -5.52 10.31
CA PRO A 269 16.67 -4.66 10.34
C PRO A 269 15.67 -4.95 9.21
N PHE A 270 14.39 -4.73 9.50
CA PHE A 270 13.31 -4.75 8.52
C PHE A 270 12.45 -3.48 8.66
N ASP A 271 12.48 -2.67 7.60
CA ASP A 271 11.88 -1.35 7.44
C ASP A 271 11.33 -1.24 5.99
N LEU A 272 10.50 -2.23 5.63
CA LEU A 272 9.70 -2.24 4.41
C LEU A 272 8.22 -2.14 4.77
N THR A 273 7.45 -1.54 3.87
CA THR A 273 5.98 -1.57 3.92
C THR A 273 5.43 -2.54 2.86
N LEU A 274 4.15 -2.92 2.96
CA LEU A 274 3.47 -3.69 1.91
C LEU A 274 3.52 -2.97 0.55
N ASN A 275 3.37 -1.64 0.52
CA ASN A 275 3.52 -0.83 -0.70
C ASN A 275 4.94 -0.95 -1.28
N SER A 276 5.97 -0.95 -0.42
CA SER A 276 7.38 -1.15 -0.82
C SER A 276 7.67 -2.57 -1.33
N ALA A 277 6.73 -3.51 -1.20
CA ALA A 277 6.76 -4.82 -1.84
C ALA A 277 5.88 -4.88 -3.12
N GLU A 278 4.84 -4.04 -3.23
CA GLU A 278 4.01 -3.87 -4.44
C GLU A 278 4.91 -3.47 -5.63
N ASP A 279 5.76 -2.45 -5.42
CA ASP A 279 6.73 -1.96 -6.41
C ASP A 279 7.72 -3.05 -6.90
N LEU A 280 8.02 -4.05 -6.06
CA LEU A 280 8.91 -5.17 -6.40
C LEU A 280 8.19 -6.22 -7.25
N THR A 281 6.87 -6.40 -7.06
CA THR A 281 6.07 -7.33 -7.87
C THR A 281 5.79 -6.79 -9.28
N THR A 282 6.04 -5.51 -9.53
CA THR A 282 5.85 -4.83 -10.84
C THR A 282 7.16 -4.60 -11.61
N ALA A 283 8.30 -5.12 -11.15
CA ALA A 283 9.59 -4.86 -11.79
C ALA A 283 9.81 -5.75 -13.03
N GLU A 284 9.51 -5.22 -14.21
CA GLU A 284 9.72 -5.88 -15.51
C GLU A 284 11.20 -6.16 -15.83
N ASN A 285 12.14 -5.42 -15.23
CA ASN A 285 13.55 -5.43 -15.62
C ASN A 285 14.51 -5.57 -14.42
N CYS A 286 15.57 -6.37 -14.60
CA CYS A 286 16.62 -6.59 -13.61
C CYS A 286 17.41 -5.30 -13.34
N HIS A 287 17.46 -4.86 -12.08
CA HIS A 287 18.21 -3.67 -11.66
C HIS A 287 19.70 -3.69 -12.07
N PHE A 288 20.37 -4.85 -11.99
CA PHE A 288 21.81 -4.95 -12.26
C PHE A 288 22.16 -5.09 -13.76
N THR A 289 21.35 -5.79 -14.55
CA THR A 289 21.68 -6.15 -15.95
C THR A 289 20.77 -5.50 -17.00
N GLY A 290 19.64 -4.93 -16.60
CA GLY A 290 18.62 -4.39 -17.50
C GLY A 290 18.12 -5.43 -18.50
N ILE A 291 17.93 -6.68 -18.07
CA ILE A 291 17.23 -7.73 -18.82
C ILE A 291 15.79 -7.84 -18.34
N GLU A 292 14.90 -8.23 -19.24
CA GLU A 292 13.51 -8.56 -18.92
C GLU A 292 13.44 -9.77 -17.99
N LEU A 293 12.64 -9.65 -16.93
CA LEU A 293 12.46 -10.65 -15.88
C LEU A 293 11.23 -11.52 -16.14
N THR A 294 11.25 -12.74 -15.60
CA THR A 294 10.08 -13.62 -15.55
C THR A 294 9.74 -14.05 -14.12
N THR A 295 8.45 -14.28 -13.86
CA THR A 295 7.95 -14.93 -12.64
C THR A 295 7.53 -16.39 -12.90
N GLU A 296 7.68 -16.87 -14.12
CA GLU A 296 7.40 -18.25 -14.51
C GLU A 296 8.61 -19.17 -14.28
N LYS A 297 8.33 -20.43 -13.94
CA LYS A 297 9.34 -21.49 -13.80
C LYS A 297 9.29 -22.40 -15.02
N GLY A 298 10.39 -23.08 -15.32
CA GLY A 298 10.45 -24.07 -16.41
C GLY A 298 9.51 -25.26 -16.18
N ASP A 299 9.31 -26.07 -17.21
CA ASP A 299 8.48 -27.30 -17.16
C ASP A 299 8.95 -28.31 -16.10
N ASP A 300 10.21 -28.25 -15.68
CA ASP A 300 10.84 -29.03 -14.61
C ASP A 300 10.67 -28.42 -13.21
N GLY A 301 10.06 -27.22 -13.11
CA GLY A 301 9.91 -26.44 -11.88
C GLY A 301 11.14 -25.64 -11.48
N VAL A 302 12.18 -25.56 -12.32
CA VAL A 302 13.40 -24.79 -12.05
C VAL A 302 13.19 -23.31 -12.36
N GLU A 303 13.84 -22.45 -11.58
CA GLU A 303 13.85 -20.99 -11.78
C GLU A 303 14.86 -20.64 -12.90
N PRO A 304 14.42 -20.06 -14.04
CA PRO A 304 15.32 -19.68 -15.13
C PRO A 304 16.25 -18.52 -14.75
N ASP A 305 17.26 -18.26 -15.59
CA ASP A 305 18.33 -17.31 -15.26
C ASP A 305 17.89 -15.84 -15.20
N ASN A 306 16.77 -15.50 -15.85
CA ASN A 306 16.07 -14.22 -15.73
C ASN A 306 14.87 -14.25 -14.75
N PHE A 307 14.73 -15.29 -13.92
CA PHE A 307 13.68 -15.34 -12.89
C PHE A 307 13.85 -14.18 -11.88
N ALA A 308 12.75 -13.52 -11.54
CA ALA A 308 12.73 -12.37 -10.65
C ALA A 308 13.01 -12.77 -9.19
N VAL A 309 14.04 -12.18 -8.58
CA VAL A 309 14.37 -12.36 -7.16
C VAL A 309 14.65 -11.03 -6.48
N ILE A 310 14.31 -10.94 -5.20
CA ILE A 310 14.55 -9.75 -4.37
C ILE A 310 15.88 -9.92 -3.63
N GLU A 311 16.75 -8.92 -3.75
CA GLU A 311 18.11 -8.95 -3.21
C GLU A 311 18.48 -7.62 -2.55
N LEU A 312 19.34 -7.69 -1.54
CA LEU A 312 19.87 -6.51 -0.84
C LEU A 312 21.01 -5.88 -1.64
N LEU A 313 21.18 -4.56 -1.55
CA LEU A 313 22.39 -3.88 -2.02
C LEU A 313 23.53 -4.01 -0.98
N ASP A 314 23.26 -3.64 0.26
CA ASP A 314 24.15 -3.82 1.41
C ASP A 314 23.50 -4.75 2.46
N ASP A 315 24.10 -5.92 2.67
CA ASP A 315 23.58 -6.94 3.60
C ASP A 315 23.62 -6.49 5.08
N THR A 316 24.44 -5.48 5.41
CA THR A 316 24.56 -4.93 6.78
C THR A 316 23.47 -3.91 7.12
N VAL A 317 22.85 -3.33 6.09
CA VAL A 317 21.84 -2.25 6.22
C VAL A 317 20.42 -2.80 6.40
N GLY A 318 20.18 -4.06 6.04
CA GLY A 318 18.89 -4.74 6.19
C GLY A 318 17.84 -4.35 5.16
N PHE A 319 16.65 -4.93 5.30
CA PHE A 319 15.56 -4.78 4.35
C PHE A 319 14.89 -3.43 4.53
N LYS A 320 15.23 -2.46 3.68
CA LYS A 320 14.60 -1.12 3.67
C LYS A 320 14.53 -0.53 2.26
N LEU A 321 13.64 0.44 2.06
CA LEU A 321 13.52 1.13 0.77
C LEU A 321 14.88 1.75 0.36
N GLY A 322 15.26 1.56 -0.91
CA GLY A 322 16.57 2.00 -1.43
C GLY A 322 17.76 1.11 -1.06
N ASN A 323 17.58 0.06 -0.23
CA ASN A 323 18.58 -0.99 -0.01
C ASN A 323 18.14 -2.38 -0.55
N ILE A 324 16.95 -2.46 -1.13
CA ILE A 324 16.45 -3.66 -1.82
C ILE A 324 16.27 -3.37 -3.31
N VAL A 325 16.50 -4.39 -4.14
CA VAL A 325 16.28 -4.34 -5.59
C VAL A 325 15.69 -5.65 -6.08
N VAL A 326 14.98 -5.59 -7.21
CA VAL A 326 14.62 -6.79 -7.98
C VAL A 326 15.71 -7.02 -9.02
N CYS A 327 16.24 -8.24 -9.05
CA CYS A 327 17.23 -8.66 -10.02
C CYS A 327 16.92 -10.05 -10.56
N SER A 328 17.71 -10.50 -11.53
CA SER A 328 17.61 -11.85 -12.05
C SER A 328 18.31 -12.86 -11.14
N LYS A 329 17.80 -14.09 -11.11
CA LYS A 329 18.39 -15.21 -10.36
C LYS A 329 19.90 -15.36 -10.60
N ALA A 330 20.33 -15.26 -11.86
CA ALA A 330 21.74 -15.30 -12.22
C ALA A 330 22.58 -14.16 -11.63
N ALA A 331 22.03 -12.94 -11.54
CA ALA A 331 22.72 -11.80 -10.92
C ALA A 331 22.85 -11.98 -9.39
N GLN A 332 21.81 -12.51 -8.74
CA GLN A 332 21.84 -12.84 -7.31
C GLN A 332 22.86 -13.94 -6.99
N ASP A 333 22.88 -15.02 -7.76
CA ASP A 333 23.81 -16.15 -7.51
C ASP A 333 25.27 -15.72 -7.70
N ILE A 334 25.55 -14.85 -8.67
CA ILE A 334 26.87 -14.26 -8.88
C ILE A 334 27.24 -13.32 -7.72
N LYS A 335 26.32 -12.44 -7.24
CA LYS A 335 26.56 -11.58 -6.05
C LYS A 335 27.02 -12.41 -4.84
N LYS A 336 26.42 -13.58 -4.62
CA LYS A 336 26.75 -14.48 -3.50
C LYS A 336 28.10 -15.20 -3.66
N ALA A 337 28.59 -15.34 -4.89
CA ALA A 337 29.74 -16.18 -5.22
C ALA A 337 31.07 -15.41 -5.33
N ILE A 338 31.06 -14.12 -5.66
CA ILE A 338 32.28 -13.32 -5.91
C ILE A 338 32.45 -12.15 -4.93
N PRO A 339 33.69 -11.66 -4.72
CA PRO A 339 33.92 -10.43 -3.95
C PRO A 339 33.21 -9.23 -4.57
N ALA A 340 32.73 -8.30 -3.73
CA ALA A 340 31.99 -7.11 -4.16
C ALA A 340 32.76 -6.26 -5.19
N ASP A 341 34.09 -6.16 -5.08
CA ASP A 341 34.94 -5.42 -6.01
C ASP A 341 34.91 -5.99 -7.45
N SER A 342 34.65 -7.30 -7.61
CA SER A 342 34.55 -7.98 -8.91
C SER A 342 33.12 -8.00 -9.48
N PHE A 343 32.13 -7.59 -8.68
CA PHE A 343 30.71 -7.68 -9.04
C PHE A 343 30.31 -6.85 -10.28
N PRO A 344 30.76 -5.59 -10.45
CA PRO A 344 30.36 -4.77 -11.60
C PRO A 344 30.78 -5.37 -12.96
N GLU A 345 31.96 -5.99 -13.01
CA GLU A 345 32.53 -6.58 -14.22
C GLU A 345 31.79 -7.86 -14.62
N ALA A 346 31.52 -8.75 -13.66
CA ALA A 346 30.75 -9.97 -13.88
C ALA A 346 29.31 -9.68 -14.31
N ILE A 347 28.64 -8.72 -13.66
CA ILE A 347 27.28 -8.28 -14.01
C ILE A 347 27.20 -7.78 -15.46
N LYS A 348 28.18 -6.99 -15.91
CA LYS A 348 28.25 -6.49 -17.29
C LYS A 348 28.37 -7.63 -18.32
N ALA A 349 29.17 -8.66 -18.01
CA ALA A 349 29.29 -9.85 -18.84
C ALA A 349 27.96 -10.64 -18.93
N ILE A 350 27.33 -10.93 -17.79
CA ILE A 350 26.05 -11.66 -17.71
C ILE A 350 24.95 -10.91 -18.47
N GLY A 351 24.83 -9.59 -18.25
CA GLY A 351 23.82 -8.76 -18.91
C GLY A 351 24.00 -8.68 -20.43
N THR A 352 25.21 -8.91 -20.95
CA THR A 352 25.45 -9.04 -22.38
C THR A 352 25.05 -10.42 -22.88
N LEU A 353 25.50 -11.49 -22.21
CA LEU A 353 25.26 -12.88 -22.62
C LEU A 353 23.77 -13.26 -22.62
N LEU A 354 23.03 -12.88 -21.57
CA LEU A 354 21.59 -13.14 -21.48
C LEU A 354 20.80 -12.38 -22.55
N LYS A 355 21.21 -11.17 -22.94
CA LYS A 355 20.62 -10.43 -24.08
C LYS A 355 20.92 -11.07 -25.44
N THR A 356 21.95 -11.91 -25.53
CA THR A 356 22.25 -12.72 -26.73
C THR A 356 21.67 -14.14 -26.67
N GLY A 357 20.95 -14.52 -25.61
CA GLY A 357 20.45 -15.89 -25.42
C GLY A 357 21.57 -16.93 -25.27
N ALA A 358 22.78 -16.51 -24.89
CA ALA A 358 23.95 -17.37 -24.77
C ALA A 358 23.98 -18.08 -23.42
N ASP A 359 24.45 -19.34 -23.41
CA ASP A 359 24.55 -20.13 -22.18
C ASP A 359 25.57 -19.51 -21.19
N ILE A 360 25.08 -19.09 -20.02
CA ILE A 360 25.90 -18.54 -18.94
C ILE A 360 26.41 -19.60 -17.95
N ASN A 361 26.14 -20.90 -18.15
CA ASN A 361 26.66 -21.97 -17.30
C ASN A 361 28.19 -21.98 -17.23
N MET A 362 28.89 -21.61 -18.32
CA MET A 362 30.34 -21.48 -18.30
C MET A 362 30.82 -20.30 -17.43
N LEU A 363 30.09 -19.18 -17.42
CA LEU A 363 30.36 -18.04 -16.52
C LEU A 363 30.07 -18.43 -15.07
N LYS A 364 28.92 -19.08 -14.81
CA LYS A 364 28.58 -19.62 -13.48
C LYS A 364 29.68 -20.55 -12.96
N ALA A 365 30.16 -21.50 -13.77
CA ALA A 365 31.20 -22.45 -13.38
C ALA A 365 32.59 -21.80 -13.11
N MET A 366 32.83 -20.57 -13.59
CA MET A 366 34.05 -19.81 -13.26
C MET A 366 33.97 -19.11 -11.89
N TYR A 367 32.76 -18.85 -11.38
CA TYR A 367 32.52 -17.99 -10.23
C TYR A 367 31.84 -18.70 -9.04
N VAL A 368 30.83 -19.52 -9.31
CA VAL A 368 30.10 -20.35 -8.34
C VAL A 368 30.86 -21.67 -8.14
N LYS A 369 31.13 -22.02 -6.88
CA LYS A 369 31.82 -23.26 -6.46
C LYS A 369 31.04 -23.98 -5.37
#